data_AF-A0A2K6QB65-F1
#
_entry.id   AF-A0A2K6QB65-F1
#
_cell.length_a   1.000
_cell.length_b   1.000
_cell.length_c   1.000
_cell.angle_alpha   90.00
_cell.angle_beta   90.00
_cell.angle_gamma   90.00
#
_symmetry.space_group_name_H-M   'P 1'
#
loop_
_entity.id
_entity.type
_entity.pdbx_description
1 polymer ?
#
loop_
_entity_poly.entity_id
_entity_poly.type
_entity_poly.pdbx_seq_one_letter_code
_entity_poly.pdbx_strand_id
1 'polypeptide(L)'
;MRSNASDMLAAALEQMDGIIAGSKALEYSNWIFYCQSPTSPFMGSLQALHLVEDLHGLLEMMETDEKEGLRCQIPDSTAEILIEWLQSQMIGQERLARLENDKESLILQLSVLTDQVEDEGEKIRDLEFCLEEEKLNATKEMLQRELLSRTFLETQKLDLMAEISILKLKLTAVEKDRLDYEDKFRDTEELIQKINDLRLKVSEMDSERLQYEKKHESTKDELASLKEQLEEKESEVKRLQEKLVFRMKGEGVEIVDRDKKIYFTFVILFF
;
A
#
# COMPACT_ATOMS: atom_id res chain seq x y z
N MET A 1 6.59 40.69 -13.29
CA MET A 1 7.12 41.04 -14.63
C MET A 1 6.57 40.14 -15.77
N ARG A 2 5.39 39.51 -15.62
CA ARG A 2 4.78 38.64 -16.65
C ARG A 2 3.68 39.30 -17.49
N SER A 3 3.26 40.55 -17.20
CA SER A 3 2.11 41.17 -17.89
C SER A 3 2.48 41.81 -19.22
N ASN A 4 3.58 42.57 -19.33
CA ASN A 4 3.89 43.34 -20.54
C ASN A 4 3.90 42.52 -21.84
N ALA A 5 4.40 41.29 -21.83
CA ALA A 5 4.42 40.45 -23.04
C ALA A 5 3.03 39.90 -23.40
N SER A 6 2.22 39.58 -22.39
CA SER A 6 0.83 39.12 -22.58
C SER A 6 -0.07 40.25 -23.05
N ASP A 7 0.12 41.46 -22.50
CA ASP A 7 -0.64 42.65 -22.86
C ASP A 7 -0.31 43.12 -24.29
N MET A 8 0.96 43.00 -24.71
CA MET A 8 1.38 43.27 -26.09
C MET A 8 0.79 42.26 -27.09
N LEU A 9 0.72 40.98 -26.73
CA LEU A 9 0.12 39.96 -27.61
C LEU A 9 -1.39 40.17 -27.75
N ALA A 10 -2.08 40.47 -26.64
CA ALA A 10 -3.51 40.76 -26.64
C ALA A 10 -3.84 41.98 -27.50
N ALA A 11 -3.06 43.07 -27.37
CA ALA A 11 -3.23 44.27 -28.19
C ALA A 11 -2.94 44.03 -29.68
N ALA A 12 -1.99 43.14 -30.00
CA ALA A 12 -1.68 42.78 -31.39
C ALA A 12 -2.81 41.96 -32.04
N LEU A 13 -3.40 41.01 -31.30
CA LEU A 13 -4.53 40.20 -31.77
C LEU A 13 -5.78 41.06 -31.98
N GLU A 14 -6.08 41.98 -31.06
CA GLU A 14 -7.19 42.94 -31.20
C GLU A 14 -6.99 43.87 -32.42
N GLN A 15 -5.74 44.21 -32.73
CA GLN A 15 -5.42 45.01 -33.92
C GLN A 15 -5.61 44.22 -35.22
N MET A 16 -5.28 42.92 -35.23
CA MET A 16 -5.53 42.03 -36.36
C MET A 16 -7.03 41.81 -36.59
N ASP A 17 -7.81 41.60 -35.53
CA ASP A 17 -9.26 41.46 -35.60
C ASP A 17 -9.92 42.74 -36.13
N GLY A 18 -9.44 43.92 -35.72
CA GLY A 18 -9.92 45.19 -36.25
C GLY A 18 -9.67 45.38 -37.75
N ILE A 19 -8.61 44.78 -38.30
CA ILE A 19 -8.30 44.80 -39.73
C ILE A 19 -9.20 43.78 -40.48
N ILE A 20 -9.37 42.58 -39.94
CA ILE A 20 -10.20 41.52 -40.54
C ILE A 20 -11.69 41.89 -40.52
N ALA A 21 -12.17 42.51 -39.44
CA ALA A 21 -13.55 42.98 -39.29
C ALA A 21 -13.83 44.31 -40.01
N GLY A 22 -12.83 44.93 -40.63
CA GLY A 22 -12.96 46.20 -41.37
C GLY A 22 -13.19 47.45 -40.50
N SER A 23 -13.10 47.33 -39.17
CA SER A 23 -13.32 48.41 -38.21
C SER A 23 -12.10 49.33 -38.01
N LYS A 24 -10.90 48.87 -38.39
CA LYS A 24 -9.70 49.69 -38.61
C LYS A 24 -9.26 49.57 -40.06
N ALA A 25 -10.00 50.23 -40.95
CA ALA A 25 -9.54 50.47 -42.30
C ALA A 25 -8.27 51.35 -42.24
N LEU A 26 -7.10 50.77 -42.53
CA LEU A 26 -6.03 51.52 -43.17
C LEU A 26 -6.68 52.25 -44.35
N GLU A 27 -6.51 53.56 -44.47
CA GLU A 27 -7.15 54.47 -45.44
C GLU A 27 -6.96 54.05 -46.93
N TYR A 28 -7.54 52.92 -47.32
CA TYR A 28 -7.69 52.43 -48.69
C TYR A 28 -9.09 52.76 -49.23
N SER A 29 -9.86 53.54 -48.48
CA SER A 29 -11.12 54.16 -48.90
C SER A 29 -10.91 55.37 -49.84
N ASN A 30 -9.66 55.76 -50.11
CA ASN A 30 -9.37 56.91 -50.94
C ASN A 30 -9.60 56.66 -52.45
N TRP A 31 -9.64 55.41 -52.93
CA TRP A 31 -9.77 55.16 -54.37
C TRP A 31 -11.18 55.46 -54.92
N ILE A 32 -12.22 55.25 -54.11
CA ILE A 32 -13.61 55.47 -54.51
C ILE A 32 -13.94 56.99 -54.54
N PHE A 33 -13.30 57.80 -53.70
CA PHE A 33 -13.57 59.25 -53.65
C PHE A 33 -12.92 60.04 -54.81
N TYR A 34 -11.81 59.57 -55.36
CA TYR A 34 -11.14 60.23 -56.50
C TYR A 34 -11.93 60.18 -57.82
N CYS A 35 -12.96 59.33 -57.95
CA CYS A 35 -13.78 59.26 -59.17
C CYS A 35 -14.90 60.31 -59.21
N GLN A 36 -15.22 60.97 -58.09
CA GLN A 36 -16.34 61.90 -57.98
C GLN A 36 -15.92 63.37 -57.83
N SER A 37 -14.62 63.67 -57.83
CA SER A 37 -14.11 65.04 -57.73
C SER A 37 -13.98 65.69 -59.12
N PRO A 38 -14.50 66.93 -59.35
CA PRO A 38 -14.51 67.59 -60.66
C PRO A 38 -13.11 67.83 -61.28
N THR A 39 -12.04 67.61 -60.52
CA THR A 39 -10.64 67.85 -60.92
C THR A 39 -9.84 66.56 -61.12
N SER A 40 -10.48 65.38 -61.07
CA SER A 40 -9.81 64.09 -61.25
C SER A 40 -9.42 63.84 -62.72
N PRO A 41 -8.18 63.41 -63.02
CA PRO A 41 -7.76 63.03 -64.39
C PRO A 41 -8.65 61.93 -65.00
N PHE A 42 -9.27 61.09 -64.16
CA PHE A 42 -10.18 60.03 -64.57
C PHE A 42 -11.61 60.52 -64.90
N MET A 43 -12.03 61.70 -64.40
CA MET A 43 -13.33 62.26 -64.76
C MET A 43 -13.39 62.69 -66.23
N GLY A 44 -12.27 63.17 -66.80
CA GLY A 44 -12.18 63.49 -68.22
C GLY A 44 -12.35 62.26 -69.11
N SER A 45 -11.77 61.12 -68.73
CA SER A 45 -11.99 59.84 -69.45
C SER A 45 -13.40 59.30 -69.29
N LEU A 46 -14.04 59.48 -68.12
CA LEU A 46 -15.41 59.03 -67.88
C LEU A 46 -16.43 59.90 -68.65
N GLN A 47 -16.18 61.21 -68.75
CA GLN A 47 -16.95 62.13 -69.59
C GLN A 47 -16.78 61.82 -71.08
N ALA A 48 -15.56 61.48 -71.52
CA ALA A 48 -15.31 61.05 -72.89
C ALA A 48 -16.04 59.73 -73.21
N LEU A 49 -16.07 58.77 -72.28
CA LEU A 49 -16.82 57.52 -72.44
C LEU A 49 -18.33 57.75 -72.50
N HIS A 50 -18.90 58.57 -71.61
CA HIS A 50 -20.32 58.92 -71.69
C HIS A 50 -20.67 59.64 -73.00
N LEU A 51 -19.83 60.57 -73.47
CA LEU A 51 -20.06 61.26 -74.74
C LEU A 51 -19.95 60.29 -75.93
N VAL A 52 -19.04 59.31 -75.87
CA VAL A 52 -18.93 58.24 -76.86
C VAL A 52 -20.16 57.33 -76.83
N GLU A 53 -20.72 57.04 -75.65
CA GLU A 53 -21.94 56.26 -75.48
C GLU A 53 -23.17 57.02 -76.01
N ASP A 54 -23.28 58.33 -75.72
CA ASP A 54 -24.32 59.22 -76.26
C ASP A 54 -24.22 59.34 -77.79
N LEU A 55 -23.00 59.50 -78.33
CA LEU A 55 -22.75 59.50 -79.77
C LEU A 55 -23.04 58.13 -80.40
N HIS A 56 -22.71 57.04 -79.72
CA HIS A 56 -23.05 55.69 -80.15
C HIS A 56 -24.57 55.50 -80.23
N GLY A 57 -25.33 55.94 -79.21
CA GLY A 57 -26.79 55.87 -79.22
C GLY A 57 -27.43 56.73 -80.31
N LEU A 58 -26.93 57.96 -80.51
CA LEU A 58 -27.38 58.84 -81.60
C LEU A 58 -27.06 58.26 -82.98
N LEU A 59 -25.87 57.67 -83.14
CA LEU A 59 -25.51 56.96 -84.36
C LEU A 59 -26.41 55.74 -84.53
N GLU A 60 -26.66 54.92 -83.51
CA GLU A 60 -27.49 53.71 -83.64
C GLU A 60 -28.90 54.03 -84.18
N MET A 61 -29.48 55.16 -83.76
CA MET A 61 -30.80 55.65 -84.19
C MET A 61 -30.85 56.32 -85.59
N MET A 62 -29.72 56.61 -86.23
CA MET A 62 -29.66 57.24 -87.58
C MET A 62 -29.92 56.26 -88.74
N GLU A 63 -30.41 56.76 -89.88
CA GLU A 63 -30.60 55.98 -91.12
C GLU A 63 -29.25 55.58 -91.77
N THR A 64 -29.23 54.47 -92.53
CA THR A 64 -27.99 53.89 -93.08
C THR A 64 -27.28 54.81 -94.09
N ASP A 65 -28.04 55.61 -94.84
CA ASP A 65 -27.49 56.51 -95.86
C ASP A 65 -26.82 57.75 -95.22
N GLU A 66 -27.33 58.22 -94.08
CA GLU A 66 -26.74 59.32 -93.31
C GLU A 66 -25.46 58.89 -92.60
N LYS A 67 -25.42 57.64 -92.09
CA LYS A 67 -24.21 57.03 -91.52
C LYS A 67 -23.08 56.93 -92.54
N GLU A 68 -23.42 56.52 -93.77
CA GLU A 68 -22.44 56.37 -94.85
C GLU A 68 -21.92 57.75 -95.32
N GLY A 69 -22.78 58.77 -95.31
CA GLY A 69 -22.38 60.16 -95.54
C GLY A 69 -21.39 60.72 -94.49
N LEU A 70 -21.51 60.32 -93.22
CA LEU A 70 -20.55 60.67 -92.17
C LEU A 70 -19.24 59.90 -92.31
N ARG A 71 -19.28 58.62 -92.71
CA ARG A 71 -18.07 57.82 -92.97
C ARG A 71 -17.22 58.42 -94.09
N CYS A 72 -17.84 58.91 -95.15
CA CYS A 72 -17.15 59.61 -96.24
C CYS A 72 -16.46 60.92 -95.81
N GLN A 73 -16.80 61.48 -94.65
CA GLN A 73 -16.17 62.71 -94.12
C GLN A 73 -14.96 62.42 -93.22
N ILE A 74 -14.74 61.17 -92.81
CA ILE A 74 -13.61 60.77 -91.99
C ILE A 74 -12.43 60.46 -92.92
N PRO A 75 -11.28 61.13 -92.79
CA PRO A 75 -10.08 60.80 -93.56
C PRO A 75 -9.64 59.34 -93.31
N ASP A 76 -9.25 58.62 -94.37
CA ASP A 76 -8.83 57.21 -94.30
C ASP A 76 -7.73 56.98 -93.25
N SER A 77 -6.78 57.92 -93.14
CA SER A 77 -5.71 57.87 -92.15
C SER A 77 -6.21 57.86 -90.69
N THR A 78 -7.33 58.56 -90.42
CA THR A 78 -7.93 58.61 -89.08
C THR A 78 -8.70 57.31 -88.80
N ALA A 79 -9.37 56.76 -89.81
CA ALA A 79 -10.06 55.48 -89.68
C ALA A 79 -9.08 54.33 -89.42
N GLU A 80 -7.93 54.31 -90.10
CA GLU A 80 -6.86 53.32 -89.88
C GLU A 80 -6.30 53.36 -88.45
N ILE A 81 -6.00 54.56 -87.92
CA ILE A 81 -5.52 54.72 -86.54
C ILE A 81 -6.56 54.25 -85.52
N LEU A 82 -7.85 54.54 -85.76
CA LEU A 82 -8.93 54.07 -84.89
C LEU A 82 -9.10 52.55 -84.94
N ILE A 83 -8.96 51.94 -86.11
CA ILE A 83 -8.99 50.48 -86.29
C ILE A 83 -7.81 49.83 -85.56
N GLU A 84 -6.60 50.37 -85.72
CA GLU A 84 -5.40 49.87 -85.04
C GLU A 84 -5.54 50.00 -83.51
N TRP A 85 -6.05 51.13 -83.03
CA TRP A 85 -6.34 51.33 -81.61
C TRP A 85 -7.39 50.35 -81.08
N LEU A 86 -8.49 50.14 -81.81
CA LEU A 86 -9.53 49.19 -81.46
C LEU A 86 -8.98 47.76 -81.42
N GLN A 87 -8.18 47.37 -82.41
CA GLN A 87 -7.52 46.07 -82.47
C GLN A 87 -6.55 45.86 -81.31
N SER A 88 -5.74 46.87 -80.95
CA SER A 88 -4.89 46.82 -79.76
C SER A 88 -5.71 46.66 -78.49
N GLN A 89 -6.90 47.26 -78.42
CA GLN A 89 -7.76 47.13 -77.26
C GLN A 89 -8.47 45.76 -77.19
N MET A 90 -8.83 45.17 -78.33
CA MET A 90 -9.34 43.79 -78.38
C MET A 90 -8.32 42.78 -77.87
N ILE A 91 -7.03 42.96 -78.16
CA ILE A 91 -5.95 42.14 -77.60
C ILE A 91 -5.85 42.32 -76.07
N GLY A 92 -6.06 43.55 -75.57
CA GLY A 92 -6.16 43.83 -74.14
C GLY A 92 -7.32 43.11 -73.47
N GLN A 93 -8.50 43.11 -74.11
CA GLN A 93 -9.70 42.41 -73.63
C GLN A 93 -9.53 40.88 -73.64
N GLU A 94 -8.90 40.30 -74.67
CA GLU A 94 -8.65 38.85 -74.71
C GLU A 94 -7.68 38.42 -73.61
N ARG A 95 -6.63 39.21 -73.33
CA ARG A 95 -5.70 38.96 -72.23
C ARG A 95 -6.38 39.09 -70.87
N LEU A 96 -7.29 40.05 -70.70
CA LEU A 96 -8.10 40.19 -69.50
C LEU A 96 -8.99 38.97 -69.28
N ALA A 97 -9.72 38.54 -70.30
CA ALA A 97 -10.61 37.37 -70.23
C ALA A 97 -9.84 36.07 -69.90
N ARG A 98 -8.62 35.90 -70.44
CA ARG A 98 -7.74 34.78 -70.08
C ARG A 98 -7.32 34.82 -68.61
N LEU A 99 -6.91 35.98 -68.11
CA LEU A 99 -6.54 36.15 -66.70
C LEU A 99 -7.72 35.96 -65.75
N GLU A 100 -8.93 36.38 -66.16
CA GLU A 100 -10.16 36.13 -65.42
C GLU A 100 -10.47 34.63 -65.33
N ASN A 101 -10.32 33.89 -66.42
CA ASN A 101 -10.46 32.44 -66.43
C ASN A 101 -9.40 31.74 -65.54
N ASP A 102 -8.14 32.16 -65.63
CA ASP A 102 -7.06 31.63 -64.78
C ASP A 102 -7.33 31.93 -63.30
N LYS A 103 -7.83 33.12 -62.97
CA LYS A 103 -8.25 33.49 -61.62
C LYS A 103 -9.38 32.58 -61.13
N GLU A 104 -10.41 32.33 -61.94
CA GLU A 104 -11.51 31.43 -61.60
C GLU A 104 -11.02 29.99 -61.39
N SER A 105 -10.11 29.51 -62.23
CA SER A 105 -9.47 28.19 -62.07
C SER A 105 -8.67 28.09 -60.78
N LEU A 106 -7.88 29.12 -60.46
CA LEU A 106 -7.12 29.19 -59.20
C LEU A 106 -8.03 29.25 -57.98
N ILE A 107 -9.16 29.97 -58.05
CA ILE A 107 -10.15 29.99 -56.98
C ILE A 107 -10.70 28.59 -56.73
N LEU A 108 -11.06 27.84 -57.79
CA LEU A 108 -11.53 26.46 -57.64
C LEU A 108 -10.46 25.54 -57.02
N GLN A 109 -9.20 25.69 -57.43
CA GLN A 109 -8.09 24.93 -56.82
C GLN A 109 -7.90 25.28 -55.34
N LEU A 110 -8.00 26.57 -54.99
CA LEU A 110 -7.95 27.02 -53.60
C LEU A 110 -9.13 26.47 -52.78
N SER A 111 -10.34 26.41 -53.35
CA SER A 111 -11.50 25.79 -52.70
C SER A 111 -11.27 24.31 -52.44
N VAL A 112 -10.84 23.54 -53.45
CA VAL A 112 -10.54 22.11 -53.28
C VAL A 112 -9.45 21.89 -52.22
N LEU A 113 -8.39 22.69 -52.25
CA LEU A 113 -7.32 22.57 -51.26
C LEU A 113 -7.81 22.95 -49.85
N THR A 114 -8.72 23.91 -49.74
CA THR A 114 -9.33 24.28 -48.46
C THR A 114 -10.15 23.12 -47.90
N ASP A 115 -11.03 22.52 -48.70
CA ASP A 115 -11.82 21.35 -48.31
C ASP A 115 -10.91 20.17 -47.89
N GLN A 116 -9.83 19.92 -48.64
CA GLN A 116 -8.86 18.88 -48.29
C GLN A 116 -8.16 19.12 -46.96
N VAL A 117 -7.76 20.37 -46.67
CA VAL A 117 -7.14 20.73 -45.39
C VAL A 117 -8.14 20.61 -44.25
N GLU A 118 -9.42 20.94 -44.48
CA GLU A 118 -10.50 20.76 -43.51
C GLU A 118 -10.73 19.27 -43.20
N ASP A 119 -10.85 18.43 -44.22
CA ASP A 119 -11.00 16.97 -44.11
C ASP A 119 -9.79 16.32 -43.40
N GLU A 120 -8.56 16.72 -43.75
CA GLU A 120 -7.35 16.27 -43.07
C GLU A 120 -7.32 16.73 -41.60
N GLY A 121 -7.80 17.94 -41.33
CA GLY A 121 -7.96 18.47 -39.98
C GLY A 121 -8.98 17.68 -39.15
N GLU A 122 -10.10 17.25 -39.74
CA GLU A 122 -11.06 16.34 -39.11
C GLU A 122 -10.44 14.99 -38.79
N LYS A 123 -9.72 14.40 -39.75
CA LYS A 123 -9.04 13.12 -39.55
C LYS A 123 -8.00 13.17 -38.43
N ILE A 124 -7.26 14.27 -38.30
CA ILE A 124 -6.31 14.45 -37.18
C ILE A 124 -7.07 14.47 -35.85
N ARG A 125 -8.16 15.25 -35.75
CA ARG A 125 -8.96 15.33 -34.52
C ARG A 125 -9.53 13.96 -34.12
N ASP A 126 -10.03 13.18 -35.08
CA ASP A 126 -10.54 11.83 -34.83
C ASP A 126 -9.43 10.89 -34.32
N LEU A 127 -8.25 10.93 -34.94
CA LEU A 127 -7.11 10.13 -34.50
C LEU A 127 -6.62 10.52 -33.11
N GLU A 128 -6.58 11.82 -32.81
CA GLU A 128 -6.25 12.33 -31.47
C GLU A 128 -7.25 11.86 -30.42
N PHE A 129 -8.55 11.88 -30.75
CA PHE A 129 -9.60 11.38 -29.87
C PHE A 129 -9.45 9.88 -29.59
N CYS A 130 -9.27 9.06 -30.63
CA CYS A 130 -9.07 7.62 -30.47
C CYS A 130 -7.81 7.32 -29.64
N LEU A 131 -6.71 8.02 -29.88
CA LEU A 131 -5.47 7.85 -29.12
C LEU A 131 -5.66 8.17 -27.63
N GLU A 132 -6.40 9.23 -27.31
CA GLU A 132 -6.67 9.61 -25.92
C GLU A 132 -7.59 8.59 -25.24
N GLU A 133 -8.59 8.08 -25.94
CA GLU A 133 -9.46 7.00 -25.44
C GLU A 133 -8.67 5.72 -25.14
N GLU A 134 -7.73 5.32 -26.01
CA GLU A 134 -6.86 4.16 -25.77
C GLU A 134 -5.97 4.34 -24.53
N LYS A 135 -5.36 5.52 -24.37
CA LYS A 135 -4.55 5.83 -23.17
C LYS A 135 -5.38 5.82 -21.90
N LEU A 136 -6.59 6.39 -21.95
CA LEU A 136 -7.52 6.38 -20.83
C LEU A 136 -7.89 4.95 -20.45
N ASN A 137 -8.22 4.11 -21.43
CA ASN A 137 -8.54 2.70 -21.22
C ASN A 137 -7.36 1.92 -20.63
N ALA A 138 -6.14 2.09 -21.17
CA ALA A 138 -4.94 1.45 -20.64
C ALA A 138 -4.67 1.84 -19.17
N THR A 139 -4.86 3.12 -18.83
CA THR A 139 -4.70 3.63 -17.46
C THR A 139 -5.77 3.06 -16.54
N LYS A 140 -7.03 2.99 -17.00
CA LYS A 140 -8.16 2.42 -16.26
C LYS A 140 -7.96 0.94 -15.96
N GLU A 141 -7.50 0.16 -16.94
CA GLU A 141 -7.19 -1.26 -16.76
C GLU A 141 -6.04 -1.48 -15.79
N MET A 142 -4.98 -0.66 -15.87
CA MET A 142 -3.87 -0.71 -14.92
C MET A 142 -4.34 -0.43 -13.50
N LEU A 143 -5.16 0.61 -13.31
CA LEU A 143 -5.73 0.95 -12.00
C LEU A 143 -6.64 -0.16 -11.47
N GLN A 144 -7.45 -0.79 -12.32
CA GLN A 144 -8.31 -1.91 -11.93
C GLN A 144 -7.48 -3.12 -11.50
N ARG A 145 -6.41 -3.45 -12.22
CA ARG A 145 -5.48 -4.53 -11.82
C ARG A 145 -4.82 -4.24 -10.47
N GLU A 146 -4.38 -3.00 -10.25
CA GLU A 146 -3.77 -2.58 -8.99
C GLU A 146 -4.78 -2.67 -7.83
N LEU A 147 -6.03 -2.25 -8.05
CA LEU A 147 -7.09 -2.35 -7.04
C LEU A 147 -7.37 -3.80 -6.63
N LEU A 148 -7.42 -4.72 -7.61
CA LEU A 148 -7.61 -6.14 -7.34
C LEU A 148 -6.42 -6.73 -6.56
N SER A 149 -5.19 -6.41 -6.98
CA SER A 149 -3.96 -6.83 -6.28
C SER A 149 -3.93 -6.31 -4.84
N ARG A 150 -4.21 -5.02 -4.64
CA ARG A 150 -4.29 -4.39 -3.32
C ARG A 150 -5.33 -5.05 -2.43
N THR A 151 -6.52 -5.35 -2.97
CA THR A 151 -7.58 -6.02 -2.22
C THR A 151 -7.15 -7.41 -1.78
N PHE A 152 -6.55 -8.19 -2.69
CA PHE A 152 -6.02 -9.51 -2.39
C PHE A 152 -4.95 -9.48 -1.29
N LEU A 153 -4.00 -8.56 -1.37
CA LEU A 153 -2.94 -8.42 -0.37
C LEU A 153 -3.48 -7.99 1.00
N GLU A 154 -4.47 -7.08 1.05
CA GLU A 154 -5.09 -6.68 2.31
C GLU A 154 -5.85 -7.84 2.96
N THR A 155 -6.55 -8.67 2.17
CA THR A 155 -7.16 -9.91 2.67
C THR A 155 -6.12 -10.86 3.24
N GLN A 156 -5.04 -11.16 2.50
CA GLN A 156 -3.98 -12.04 2.99
C GLN A 156 -3.33 -11.52 4.28
N LYS A 157 -3.13 -10.20 4.38
CA LYS A 157 -2.60 -9.56 5.59
C LYS A 157 -3.56 -9.74 6.78
N LEU A 158 -4.86 -9.59 6.59
CA LEU A 158 -5.86 -9.84 7.63
C LEU A 158 -5.85 -11.29 8.09
N ASP A 159 -5.75 -12.24 7.16
CA ASP A 159 -5.67 -13.67 7.48
C ASP A 159 -4.42 -14.01 8.31
N LEU A 160 -3.25 -13.47 7.93
CA LEU A 160 -2.01 -13.63 8.70
C LEU A 160 -2.11 -12.99 10.09
N MET A 161 -2.72 -11.82 10.21
CA MET A 161 -2.94 -11.19 11.52
C MET A 161 -3.86 -12.03 12.42
N ALA A 162 -4.87 -12.68 11.84
CA ALA A 162 -5.72 -13.61 12.57
C ALA A 162 -4.94 -14.85 13.01
N GLU A 163 -4.10 -15.43 12.14
CA GLU A 163 -3.25 -16.58 12.48
C GLU A 163 -2.24 -16.24 13.58
N ILE A 164 -1.58 -15.08 13.51
CA ILE A 164 -0.68 -14.58 14.57
C ILE A 164 -1.45 -14.46 15.90
N SER A 165 -2.69 -13.97 15.86
CA SER A 165 -3.52 -13.84 17.06
C SER A 165 -3.85 -15.20 17.66
N ILE A 166 -4.16 -16.20 16.83
CA ILE A 166 -4.39 -17.58 17.26
C ILE A 166 -3.12 -18.19 17.86
N LEU A 167 -1.97 -18.01 17.22
CA LEU A 167 -0.68 -18.52 17.70
C LEU A 167 -0.31 -17.90 19.05
N LYS A 168 -0.56 -16.60 19.26
CA LYS A 168 -0.37 -15.94 20.56
C LYS A 168 -1.24 -16.58 21.65
N LEU A 169 -2.51 -16.86 21.37
CA LEU A 169 -3.39 -17.53 22.32
C LEU A 169 -2.88 -18.94 22.67
N LYS A 170 -2.46 -19.71 21.65
CA LYS A 170 -1.86 -21.04 21.87
C LYS A 170 -0.59 -20.95 22.71
N LEU A 171 0.27 -19.98 22.44
CA LEU A 171 1.50 -19.75 23.22
C LEU A 171 1.16 -19.49 24.69
N THR A 172 0.22 -18.58 24.97
CA THR A 172 -0.20 -18.30 26.36
C THR A 172 -0.80 -19.51 27.06
N ALA A 173 -1.54 -20.37 26.33
CA ALA A 173 -2.09 -21.60 26.88
C ALA A 173 -0.97 -22.59 27.25
N VAL A 174 -0.01 -22.80 26.35
CA VAL A 174 1.15 -23.67 26.60
C VAL A 174 2.04 -23.14 27.71
N GLU A 175 2.25 -21.82 27.81
CA GLU A 175 2.99 -21.20 28.89
C GLU A 175 2.31 -21.42 30.25
N LYS A 176 0.98 -21.35 30.29
CA LYS A 176 0.21 -21.69 31.49
C LYS A 176 0.36 -23.16 31.87
N ASP A 177 0.17 -24.06 30.91
CA ASP A 177 0.32 -25.51 31.17
C ASP A 177 1.73 -25.83 31.70
N ARG A 178 2.77 -25.20 31.13
CA ARG A 178 4.16 -25.35 31.59
C ARG A 178 4.32 -24.92 33.05
N LEU A 179 3.76 -23.77 33.45
CA LEU A 179 3.80 -23.31 34.84
C LEU A 179 3.09 -24.30 35.78
N ASP A 180 1.92 -24.80 35.40
CA ASP A 180 1.18 -25.80 36.18
C ASP A 180 1.98 -27.10 36.34
N TYR A 181 2.77 -27.50 35.33
CA TYR A 181 3.69 -28.64 35.43
C TYR A 181 4.90 -28.35 36.32
N GLU A 182 5.48 -27.15 36.26
CA GLU A 182 6.60 -26.75 37.12
C GLU A 182 6.21 -26.77 38.60
N ASP A 183 5.00 -26.33 38.95
CA ASP A 183 4.52 -26.39 40.32
C ASP A 183 4.30 -27.83 40.79
N LYS A 184 3.69 -28.70 39.97
CA LYS A 184 3.56 -30.14 40.29
C LYS A 184 4.91 -30.82 40.43
N PHE A 185 5.89 -30.42 39.62
CA PHE A 185 7.24 -30.95 39.68
C PHE A 185 7.90 -30.58 41.01
N ARG A 186 7.76 -29.33 41.46
CA ARG A 186 8.21 -28.86 42.78
C ARG A 186 7.59 -29.67 43.93
N ASP A 187 6.27 -29.87 43.91
CA ASP A 187 5.59 -30.69 44.91
C ASP A 187 6.14 -32.13 44.96
N THR A 188 6.47 -32.68 43.78
CA THR A 188 7.07 -34.01 43.66
C THR A 188 8.49 -34.04 44.21
N GLU A 189 9.30 -33.03 43.96
CA GLU A 189 10.65 -32.88 44.54
C GLU A 189 10.60 -32.79 46.07
N GLU A 190 9.64 -32.05 46.62
CA GLU A 190 9.42 -31.96 48.07
C GLU A 190 9.06 -33.33 48.68
N LEU A 191 8.18 -34.08 48.03
CA LEU A 191 7.82 -35.44 48.46
C LEU A 191 9.04 -36.38 48.39
N ILE A 192 9.85 -36.29 47.34
CA ILE A 192 11.08 -37.09 47.22
C ILE A 192 12.04 -36.76 48.35
N GLN A 193 12.23 -35.47 48.67
CA GLN A 193 13.05 -35.05 49.80
C GLN A 193 12.52 -35.62 51.11
N LYS A 194 11.20 -35.57 51.33
CA LYS A 194 10.58 -36.14 52.54
C LYS A 194 10.80 -37.65 52.65
N ILE A 195 10.71 -38.37 51.54
CA ILE A 195 11.01 -39.81 51.49
C ILE A 195 12.46 -40.07 51.86
N ASN A 196 13.41 -39.27 51.36
CA ASN A 196 14.83 -39.40 51.69
C ASN A 196 15.09 -39.16 53.17
N ASP A 197 14.50 -38.13 53.77
CA ASP A 197 14.61 -37.85 55.21
C ASP A 197 14.05 -39.00 56.04
N LEU A 198 12.89 -39.55 55.66
CA LEU A 198 12.30 -40.71 56.33
C LEU A 198 13.17 -41.97 56.19
N ARG A 199 13.77 -42.21 55.01
CA ARG A 199 14.70 -43.33 54.82
C ARG A 199 15.93 -43.21 55.70
N LEU A 200 16.49 -42.00 55.84
CA LEU A 200 17.60 -41.74 56.75
C LEU A 200 17.19 -42.02 58.20
N LYS A 201 16.04 -41.50 58.63
CA LYS A 201 15.52 -41.72 59.99
C LYS A 201 15.27 -43.21 60.30
N VAL A 202 14.72 -43.96 59.35
CA VAL A 202 14.54 -45.41 59.48
C VAL A 202 15.90 -46.10 59.62
N SER A 203 16.89 -45.73 58.81
CA SER A 203 18.25 -46.28 58.92
C SER A 203 18.90 -45.99 60.28
N GLU A 204 18.72 -44.79 60.82
CA GLU A 204 19.18 -44.44 62.18
C GLU A 204 18.50 -45.31 63.23
N MET A 205 17.16 -45.43 63.17
CA MET A 205 16.39 -46.25 64.11
C MET A 205 16.77 -47.73 64.05
N ASP A 206 17.00 -48.28 62.86
CA ASP A 206 17.48 -49.66 62.69
C ASP A 206 18.87 -49.85 63.33
N SER A 207 19.75 -48.86 63.22
CA SER A 207 21.07 -48.90 63.85
C SER A 207 20.98 -48.84 65.38
N GLU A 208 20.10 -48.00 65.94
CA GLU A 208 19.82 -47.92 67.37
C GLU A 208 19.20 -49.23 67.88
N ARG A 209 18.22 -49.79 67.16
CA ARG A 209 17.60 -51.08 67.47
C ARG A 209 18.66 -52.19 67.56
N LEU A 210 19.56 -52.27 66.58
CA LEU A 210 20.63 -53.28 66.56
C LEU A 210 21.59 -53.12 67.75
N GLN A 211 21.88 -51.88 68.17
CA GLN A 211 22.68 -51.63 69.38
C GLN A 211 21.95 -52.10 70.64
N TYR A 212 20.65 -51.82 70.77
CA TYR A 212 19.84 -52.30 71.90
C TYR A 212 19.74 -53.82 71.94
N GLU A 213 19.55 -54.46 70.78
CA GLU A 213 19.50 -55.92 70.65
C GLU A 213 20.81 -56.57 71.10
N LYS A 214 21.96 -56.01 70.68
CA LYS A 214 23.28 -56.47 71.14
C LYS A 214 23.49 -56.30 72.65
N LYS A 215 23.08 -55.17 73.22
CA LYS A 215 23.14 -54.93 74.67
C LYS A 215 22.25 -55.91 75.42
N HIS A 216 21.02 -56.12 74.94
CA HIS A 216 20.07 -57.07 75.52
C HIS A 216 20.65 -58.49 75.55
N GLU A 217 21.24 -58.96 74.45
CA GLU A 217 21.85 -60.29 74.42
C GLU A 217 23.02 -60.41 75.42
N SER A 218 23.90 -59.40 75.50
CA SER A 218 24.97 -59.36 76.52
C SER A 218 24.43 -59.45 77.95
N THR A 219 23.39 -58.67 78.28
CA THR A 219 22.79 -58.70 79.63
C THR A 219 22.09 -60.02 79.94
N LYS A 220 21.52 -60.67 78.93
CA LYS A 220 20.88 -61.98 79.05
C LYS A 220 21.91 -63.07 79.29
N ASP A 221 23.05 -63.03 78.60
CA ASP A 221 24.18 -63.94 78.83
C ASP A 221 24.78 -63.76 80.23
N GLU A 222 24.97 -62.52 80.68
CA GLU A 222 25.42 -62.20 82.04
C GLU A 222 24.46 -62.73 83.11
N LEU A 223 23.14 -62.54 82.92
CA LEU A 223 22.11 -63.06 83.80
C LEU A 223 22.14 -64.60 83.88
N ALA A 224 22.34 -65.26 82.74
CA ALA A 224 22.45 -66.71 82.69
C ALA A 224 23.67 -67.21 83.48
N SER A 225 24.82 -66.54 83.34
CA SER A 225 26.03 -66.85 84.11
C SER A 225 25.84 -66.63 85.61
N LEU A 226 25.20 -65.52 86.01
CA LEU A 226 24.90 -65.25 87.43
C LEU A 226 23.92 -66.28 88.02
N LYS A 227 22.96 -66.74 87.23
CA LYS A 227 22.00 -67.77 87.65
C LYS A 227 22.70 -69.11 87.88
N GLU A 228 23.63 -69.50 87.01
CA GLU A 228 24.45 -70.70 87.17
C GLU A 228 25.33 -70.61 88.44
N GLN A 229 25.99 -69.47 88.67
CA GLN A 229 26.76 -69.23 89.89
C GLN A 229 25.91 -69.30 91.16
N LEU A 230 24.67 -68.77 91.11
CA LEU A 230 23.74 -68.84 92.22
C LEU A 230 23.34 -70.29 92.52
N GLU A 231 23.03 -71.08 91.50
CA GLU A 231 22.68 -72.50 91.63
C GLU A 231 23.85 -73.32 92.21
N GLU A 232 25.08 -73.05 91.76
CA GLU A 232 26.30 -73.64 92.33
C GLU A 232 26.44 -73.28 93.82
N LYS A 233 26.29 -72.00 94.18
CA LYS A 233 26.36 -71.56 95.58
C LYS A 233 25.24 -72.14 96.43
N GLU A 234 24.02 -72.23 95.93
CA GLU A 234 22.91 -72.89 96.63
C GLU A 234 23.19 -74.38 96.86
N SER A 235 23.76 -75.07 95.88
CA SER A 235 24.18 -76.48 96.02
C SER A 235 25.28 -76.64 97.07
N GLU A 236 26.24 -75.71 97.11
CA GLU A 236 27.32 -75.69 98.10
C GLU A 236 26.78 -75.40 99.51
N VAL A 237 25.85 -74.44 99.64
CA VAL A 237 25.14 -74.16 100.90
C VAL A 237 24.38 -75.39 101.38
N LYS A 238 23.61 -76.07 100.50
CA LYS A 238 22.92 -77.32 100.85
C LYS A 238 23.89 -78.39 101.35
N ARG A 239 25.00 -78.61 100.63
CA ARG A 239 26.05 -79.55 101.04
C ARG A 239 26.66 -79.20 102.41
N LEU A 240 26.92 -77.91 102.66
CA LEU A 240 27.43 -77.44 103.95
C LEU A 240 26.39 -77.64 105.07
N GLN A 241 25.11 -77.35 104.80
CA GLN A 241 24.01 -77.60 105.73
C GLN A 241 23.90 -79.10 106.08
N GLU A 242 23.93 -79.98 105.09
CA GLU A 242 23.95 -81.44 105.29
C GLU A 242 25.14 -81.89 106.16
N LYS A 243 26.33 -81.36 105.89
CA LYS A 243 27.55 -81.64 106.68
C LYS A 243 27.45 -81.12 108.11
N LEU A 244 26.78 -79.98 108.33
CA LEU A 244 26.55 -79.39 109.66
C LEU A 244 25.53 -80.22 110.46
N VAL A 245 24.46 -80.67 109.81
CA VAL A 245 23.48 -81.62 110.37
C VAL A 245 24.13 -82.95 110.73
N PHE A 246 25.03 -83.47 109.89
CA PHE A 246 25.78 -84.70 110.18
C PHE A 246 26.71 -84.54 111.39
N ARG A 247 27.37 -83.38 111.55
CA ARG A 247 28.17 -83.07 112.75
C ARG A 247 27.32 -82.93 114.02
N MET A 248 26.16 -82.29 113.93
CA MET A 248 25.20 -82.23 115.05
C MET A 248 24.60 -83.60 115.43
N LYS A 249 24.64 -84.60 114.53
CA LYS A 249 24.27 -85.99 114.86
C LYS A 249 25.42 -86.83 115.42
N GLY A 250 26.67 -86.37 115.32
CA GLY A 250 27.87 -87.08 115.79
C GLY A 250 28.39 -86.63 117.17
N GLU A 251 28.02 -85.44 117.63
CA GLU A 251 28.33 -84.94 118.97
C GLU A 251 27.05 -84.50 119.65
N GLY A 252 26.64 -85.24 120.69
CA GLY A 252 25.53 -84.83 121.55
C GLY A 252 25.90 -83.53 122.28
N VAL A 253 25.34 -82.42 121.83
CA VAL A 253 25.36 -81.15 122.57
C VAL A 253 23.98 -80.48 122.45
N GLU A 254 23.24 -80.51 123.56
CA GLU A 254 22.13 -79.60 123.83
C GLU A 254 22.65 -78.17 123.98
N ILE A 255 22.17 -77.22 123.16
CA ILE A 255 22.07 -75.80 123.55
C ILE A 255 20.77 -75.19 122.97
N VAL A 256 19.77 -75.06 123.85
CA VAL A 256 18.91 -73.91 124.17
C VAL A 256 18.47 -72.92 123.06
N ASP A 257 17.15 -72.94 122.83
CA ASP A 257 16.20 -71.85 122.54
C ASP A 257 16.69 -70.38 122.62
N ARG A 258 16.67 -69.63 121.49
CA ARG A 258 16.35 -68.18 121.52
C ARG A 258 15.92 -67.43 120.23
N ASP A 259 15.80 -68.04 119.04
CA ASP A 259 15.56 -67.26 117.80
C ASP A 259 14.12 -67.29 117.22
N LYS A 260 13.12 -67.55 118.06
CA LYS A 260 11.69 -67.37 117.68
C LYS A 260 11.16 -65.94 117.84
N LYS A 261 11.96 -64.96 118.29
CA LYS A 261 11.49 -63.60 118.57
C LYS A 261 11.88 -62.50 117.56
N ILE A 262 12.73 -62.77 116.57
CA ILE A 262 13.17 -61.70 115.63
C ILE A 262 12.30 -61.63 114.36
N TYR A 263 11.64 -62.73 113.97
CA TYR A 263 10.78 -62.73 112.78
C TYR A 263 9.44 -62.00 112.94
N PHE A 264 9.02 -61.66 114.16
CA PHE A 264 7.77 -60.92 114.37
C PHE A 264 7.95 -59.40 114.32
N THR A 265 9.19 -58.88 114.42
CA THR A 265 9.42 -57.43 114.43
C THR A 265 9.68 -56.86 113.04
N PHE A 266 10.15 -57.66 112.07
CA PHE A 266 10.45 -57.13 110.73
C PHE A 266 9.22 -57.03 109.81
N VAL A 267 8.12 -57.70 110.14
CA VAL A 267 6.87 -57.65 109.34
C VAL A 267 6.08 -56.34 109.57
N ILE A 268 6.45 -55.51 110.56
CA ILE A 268 5.76 -54.25 110.86
C ILE A 268 6.42 -53.03 110.20
N LEU A 269 7.61 -53.15 109.59
CA LEU A 269 8.36 -51.99 109.08
C LEU A 269 8.35 -51.79 107.54
N PHE A 270 7.72 -52.67 106.76
CA PHE A 270 7.59 -52.51 105.31
C PHE A 270 6.20 -52.97 104.83
N PHE A 271 5.19 -52.20 105.22
CA PHE A 271 3.98 -51.96 104.44
C PHE A 271 3.96 -50.47 104.07
#